data_AF-A0A831R3I9-F1
#
_entry.id   AF-A0A831R3I9-F1
#
_cell.length_a   1.000
_cell.length_b   1.000
_cell.length_c   1.000
_cell.angle_alpha   90.00
_cell.angle_beta   90.00
_cell.angle_gamma   90.00
#
_symmetry.space_group_name_H-M   'P 1'
#
loop_
_entity.id
_entity.type
_entity.pdbx_description
1 polymer ?
#
loop_
_entity_poly.entity_id
_entity_poly.type
_entity_poly.pdbx_seq_one_letter_code
_entity_poly.pdbx_strand_id
1 'polypeptide(L)'
;MRKVVSLQNPSGLNQILFEDFAALSEHRLWLDIQIINWVRELTDSDLNLRFNYHNTKGVPSSKRFSSLVLHFFNHQTHHRGQVSALLSQAGEDIGVTDLLALIPEAPHV
;
A
#
# COMPACT_ATOMS: atom_id res chain seq x y z
N MET A 1 9.62 -9.86 5.58
CA MET A 1 9.52 -8.49 6.16
C MET A 1 10.74 -7.98 6.96
N ARG A 2 11.71 -8.80 7.41
CA ARG A 2 12.84 -8.32 8.25
C ARG A 2 13.59 -7.11 7.70
N LYS A 3 13.81 -7.06 6.37
CA LYS A 3 14.48 -5.93 5.70
C LYS A 3 13.71 -4.60 5.80
N VAL A 4 12.38 -4.65 5.83
CA VAL A 4 11.53 -3.46 5.98
C VAL A 4 11.55 -2.98 7.43
N VAL A 5 11.51 -3.90 8.40
CA VAL A 5 11.54 -3.58 9.84
C VAL A 5 12.88 -2.97 10.26
N SER A 6 13.98 -3.26 9.55
CA SER A 6 15.29 -2.64 9.78
C SER A 6 15.44 -1.24 9.20
N LEU A 7 14.46 -0.72 8.46
CA LEU A 7 14.50 0.64 7.96
C LEU A 7 14.31 1.63 9.10
N GLN A 8 14.97 2.79 9.00
CA GLN A 8 14.72 3.89 9.91
C GLN A 8 13.30 4.42 9.70
N ASN A 9 12.55 4.56 10.79
CA ASN A 9 11.23 5.18 10.73
C ASN A 9 11.36 6.66 10.31
N PRO A 10 10.46 7.16 9.45
CA PRO A 10 10.41 8.58 9.14
C PRO A 10 10.09 9.40 10.39
N SER A 11 10.64 10.61 10.47
CA SER A 11 10.39 11.56 11.56
C SER A 11 9.06 12.31 11.42
N GLY A 12 8.42 12.26 10.24
CA GLY A 12 7.14 12.89 9.97
C GLY A 12 6.51 12.48 8.62
N LEU A 13 5.22 12.77 8.44
CA LEU A 13 4.47 12.43 7.22
C LEU A 13 4.91 13.24 5.98
N ASN A 14 5.53 14.39 6.20
CA ASN A 14 6.03 15.29 5.15
C ASN A 14 7.54 15.18 4.94
N GLN A 15 8.20 14.17 5.53
CA GLN A 15 9.62 13.94 5.30
C GLN A 15 9.83 13.49 3.85
N ILE A 16 10.68 14.22 3.13
CA ILE A 16 11.21 13.78 1.84
C ILE A 16 12.22 12.66 2.11
N LEU A 17 11.94 11.46 1.62
CA LEU A 17 12.81 10.29 1.80
C LEU A 17 13.85 10.17 0.67
N PHE A 18 13.53 10.70 -0.51
CA PHE A 18 14.35 10.69 -1.71
C PHE A 18 14.16 12.03 -2.42
N GLU A 19 15.26 12.70 -2.76
CA GLU A 19 15.25 14.04 -3.39
C GLU A 19 14.85 13.99 -4.87
N ASP A 20 14.99 12.83 -5.52
CA ASP A 20 14.65 12.64 -6.92
C ASP A 20 13.71 11.46 -7.14
N PHE A 21 12.96 11.55 -8.24
CA PHE A 21 11.94 10.56 -8.58
C PHE A 21 12.53 9.20 -8.98
N ALA A 22 13.75 9.16 -9.51
CA ALA A 22 14.37 7.91 -9.94
C ALA A 22 14.77 7.05 -8.72
N ALA A 23 15.40 7.66 -7.72
CA ALA A 23 15.72 7.01 -6.45
C ALA A 23 14.45 6.56 -5.71
N LEU A 24 13.40 7.39 -5.68
CA LEU A 24 12.10 7.00 -5.12
C LEU A 24 11.53 5.78 -5.85
N SER A 25 11.59 5.77 -7.19
CA SER A 25 11.05 4.68 -8.03
C SER A 25 11.80 3.37 -7.83
N GLU A 26 13.13 3.41 -7.74
CA GLU A 26 13.96 2.23 -7.45
C GLU A 26 13.61 1.65 -6.07
N HIS A 27 13.51 2.50 -5.05
CA HIS A 27 13.15 2.06 -3.71
C HIS A 27 11.72 1.51 -3.65
N ARG A 28 10.78 2.12 -4.39
CA ARG A 28 9.40 1.63 -4.51
C ARG A 28 9.35 0.22 -5.09
N LEU A 29 10.11 -0.04 -6.16
CA LEU A 29 10.19 -1.37 -6.78
C LEU A 29 10.75 -2.42 -5.80
N TRP A 30 11.79 -2.06 -5.05
CA TRP A 30 12.32 -2.93 -4.01
C TRP A 30 11.27 -3.24 -2.93
N LEU A 31 10.49 -2.24 -2.50
CA LEU A 31 9.43 -2.40 -1.50
C LEU A 31 8.28 -3.26 -2.05
N ASP A 32 7.92 -3.12 -3.33
CA ASP A 32 6.94 -3.97 -4.00
C ASP A 32 7.32 -5.44 -3.93
N ILE A 33 8.60 -5.76 -4.19
CA ILE A 33 9.11 -7.13 -4.06
C ILE A 33 8.95 -7.64 -2.62
N GLN A 34 9.17 -6.81 -1.61
CA GLN A 34 8.98 -7.22 -0.22
C GLN A 34 7.51 -7.48 0.11
N ILE A 35 6.59 -6.64 -0.39
CA ILE A 35 5.14 -6.79 -0.20
C ILE A 35 4.66 -8.06 -0.91
N ILE A 36 5.07 -8.29 -2.16
CA ILE A 36 4.69 -9.49 -2.93
C ILE A 36 5.15 -10.76 -2.21
N ASN A 37 6.40 -10.79 -1.75
CA ASN A 37 6.93 -11.95 -1.02
C ASN A 37 6.19 -12.17 0.29
N TRP A 38 5.88 -11.09 1.03
CA TRP A 38 5.08 -11.20 2.25
C TRP A 38 3.67 -11.72 1.99
N VAL A 39 2.98 -11.23 0.96
CA VAL A 39 1.64 -11.70 0.60
C VAL A 39 1.67 -13.18 0.21
N ARG A 40 2.70 -13.65 -0.49
CA ARG A 40 2.87 -15.07 -0.83
C ARG A 40 3.07 -15.98 0.39
N GLU A 41 3.55 -15.43 1.50
CA GLU A 41 3.74 -16.15 2.76
C GLU A 41 2.48 -16.16 3.64
N LEU A 42 1.46 -15.33 3.33
CA LEU A 42 0.23 -15.26 4.12
C LEU A 42 -0.61 -16.53 3.99
N THR A 43 -1.09 -17.02 5.12
CA THR A 43 -2.05 -18.12 5.20
C THR A 43 -3.41 -17.63 5.71
N ASP A 44 -4.45 -18.42 5.47
CA ASP A 44 -5.80 -18.15 6.03
C ASP A 44 -5.79 -18.09 7.56
N SER A 45 -4.91 -18.84 8.21
CA SER A 45 -4.73 -18.81 9.66
C SER A 45 -4.24 -17.43 10.11
N ASP A 46 -3.26 -16.86 9.40
CA ASP A 46 -2.73 -15.53 9.72
C ASP A 46 -3.82 -14.46 9.63
N LEU A 47 -4.64 -14.51 8.58
CA LEU A 47 -5.72 -13.56 8.33
C LEU A 47 -6.83 -13.58 9.40
N ASN A 48 -6.91 -14.66 10.18
CA ASN A 48 -7.84 -14.82 11.29
C ASN A 48 -7.30 -14.29 12.63
N LEU A 49 -6.01 -13.97 12.72
CA LEU A 49 -5.41 -13.41 13.93
C LEU A 49 -5.96 -12.02 14.27
N ARG A 50 -5.87 -11.67 15.56
CA ARG A 50 -6.05 -10.30 16.03
C ARG A 50 -4.69 -9.66 16.23
N PHE A 51 -4.50 -8.50 15.62
CA PHE A 51 -3.28 -7.72 15.76
C PHE A 51 -3.51 -6.60 16.76
N ASN A 52 -2.72 -6.59 17.83
CA ASN A 52 -2.73 -5.56 18.86
C ASN A 52 -1.57 -4.60 18.58
N TYR A 53 -1.86 -3.31 18.46
CA TYR A 53 -0.86 -2.29 18.16
C TYR A 53 -1.24 -0.97 18.82
N HIS A 54 -0.25 -0.10 18.96
CA HIS A 54 -0.49 1.30 19.32
C HIS A 54 -0.35 2.14 18.06
N ASN A 55 -1.23 3.12 17.88
CA ASN A 55 -1.03 4.11 16.82
C ASN A 55 0.14 5.05 17.17
N THR A 56 0.48 5.97 16.27
CA THR A 56 1.58 6.93 16.49
C THR A 56 1.36 7.88 17.68
N LYS A 57 0.12 7.98 18.20
CA LYS A 57 -0.22 8.72 19.42
C LYS A 57 -0.18 7.85 20.69
N GLY A 58 0.27 6.60 20.58
CA GLY A 58 0.32 5.66 21.70
C GLY A 58 -1.03 5.11 22.14
N VAL A 59 -2.08 5.25 21.32
CA VAL A 59 -3.42 4.73 21.65
C VAL A 59 -3.52 3.25 21.26
N PRO A 60 -3.87 2.34 22.18
CA PRO A 60 -3.99 0.92 21.88
C PRO A 60 -5.18 0.64 20.95
N SER A 61 -4.99 -0.32 20.06
CA SER A 61 -5.99 -0.81 19.11
C SER A 61 -5.83 -2.32 18.93
N SER A 62 -6.96 -2.99 18.72
CA SER A 62 -7.01 -4.40 18.38
C SER A 62 -7.94 -4.60 17.18
N LYS A 63 -7.41 -5.14 16.08
CA LYS A 63 -8.16 -5.35 14.83
C LYS A 63 -7.88 -6.75 14.28
N ARG A 64 -8.82 -7.31 13.52
CA ARG A 64 -8.56 -8.53 12.74
C ARG A 64 -7.48 -8.23 11.70
N PHE A 65 -6.52 -9.13 11.56
CA PHE A 65 -5.40 -8.93 10.66
C PHE A 65 -5.85 -8.77 9.21
N SER A 66 -6.80 -9.59 8.75
CA SER A 66 -7.45 -9.44 7.44
C SER A 66 -7.99 -8.04 7.18
N SER A 67 -8.62 -7.40 8.16
CA SER A 67 -9.12 -6.02 8.02
C SER A 67 -7.98 -5.00 7.85
N LEU A 68 -6.83 -5.22 8.50
CA LEU A 68 -5.66 -4.37 8.34
C LEU A 68 -4.99 -4.58 6.99
N VAL A 69 -4.90 -5.81 6.50
CA VAL A 69 -4.38 -6.12 5.15
C VAL A 69 -5.25 -5.46 4.08
N LEU A 70 -6.59 -5.57 4.18
CA LEU A 70 -7.51 -4.88 3.28
C LEU A 70 -7.31 -3.35 3.32
N HIS A 71 -7.25 -2.78 4.54
CA HIS A 71 -7.01 -1.35 4.71
C HIS A 71 -5.70 -0.91 4.07
N PHE A 72 -4.60 -1.67 4.23
CA PHE A 72 -3.29 -1.37 3.66
C PHE A 72 -3.35 -1.18 2.13
N PHE A 73 -3.97 -2.11 1.40
CA PHE A 73 -4.10 -1.99 -0.06
C PHE A 73 -5.09 -0.89 -0.46
N ASN A 74 -6.22 -0.77 0.25
CA ASN A 74 -7.21 0.27 -0.06
C ASN A 74 -6.64 1.68 0.18
N HIS A 75 -5.76 1.85 1.17
CA HIS A 75 -5.09 3.12 1.44
C HIS A 75 -4.16 3.55 0.29
N GLN A 76 -3.56 2.59 -0.42
CA GLN A 76 -2.78 2.89 -1.63
C GLN A 76 -3.69 3.42 -2.76
N THR A 77 -4.86 2.81 -2.96
CA THR A 77 -5.87 3.30 -3.92
C THR A 77 -6.35 4.69 -3.57
N HIS A 78 -6.59 4.98 -2.28
CA HIS A 78 -6.95 6.31 -1.81
C HIS A 78 -5.90 7.38 -2.21
N HIS A 79 -4.62 7.12 -1.97
CA HIS A 79 -3.55 8.06 -2.35
C HIS A 79 -3.35 8.15 -3.87
N ARG A 80 -3.51 7.05 -4.62
CA ARG A 80 -3.53 7.11 -6.09
C ARG A 80 -4.66 8.02 -6.60
N GLY A 81 -5.81 8.03 -5.92
CA GLY A 81 -6.91 8.97 -6.21
C GLY A 81 -6.55 10.44 -5.99
N GLN A 82 -5.66 10.75 -5.05
CA GLN A 82 -5.14 12.12 -4.87
C GLN A 82 -4.20 12.49 -6.01
N VAL A 83 -3.31 11.57 -6.41
CA VAL A 83 -2.37 11.78 -7.52
C VAL A 83 -3.10 11.93 -8.85
N SER A 84 -4.11 11.09 -9.12
CA SER A 84 -4.91 11.19 -10.34
C SER A 84 -5.60 12.55 -10.45
N ALA A 85 -6.18 13.05 -9.35
CA ALA A 85 -6.78 14.37 -9.33
C ALA A 85 -5.78 15.49 -9.66
N LEU A 86 -4.56 15.43 -9.11
CA LEU A 86 -3.50 16.41 -9.41
C LEU A 86 -3.04 16.35 -10.88
N LEU A 87 -2.88 15.15 -11.44
CA LEU A 87 -2.51 14.96 -12.84
C LEU A 87 -3.60 15.48 -13.78
N SER A 88 -4.87 15.18 -13.50
CA SER A 88 -5.99 15.73 -14.27
C SER A 88 -6.07 17.26 -14.18
N GLN A 89 -5.79 17.84 -13.01
CA GLN A 89 -5.72 19.31 -12.85
C GLN A 89 -4.56 19.93 -13.66
N ALA A 90 -3.49 19.19 -13.89
CA ALA A 90 -2.38 19.59 -14.76
C ALA A 90 -2.69 19.42 -16.25
N GLY A 91 -3.86 18.86 -16.61
CA GLY A 91 -4.26 18.60 -17.99
C GLY A 91 -3.77 17.28 -18.55
N GLU A 92 -3.23 16.40 -17.72
CA GLU A 92 -2.74 15.08 -18.13
C GLU A 92 -3.88 14.05 -18.22
N ASP A 93 -3.93 13.32 -19.32
CA ASP A 93 -4.80 12.14 -19.46
C ASP A 93 -4.07 10.91 -18.91
N ILE A 94 -4.59 10.39 -17.81
CA ILE A 94 -4.04 9.22 -17.11
C ILE A 94 -4.75 7.91 -17.49
N GLY A 95 -5.78 7.98 -18.34
CA GLY A 95 -6.61 6.84 -18.72
C GLY A 95 -7.48 6.27 -17.60
N VAL A 96 -8.01 5.06 -17.83
CA VAL A 96 -8.88 4.36 -16.88
C VAL A 96 -8.06 3.76 -15.74
N THR A 97 -8.39 4.13 -14.50
CA THR A 97 -7.71 3.63 -13.30
C THR A 97 -8.56 2.72 -12.43
N ASP A 98 -9.80 2.45 -12.84
CA ASP A 98 -10.75 1.60 -12.12
C ASP A 98 -10.27 0.14 -12.10
N LEU A 99 -10.43 -0.55 -10.96
CA LEU A 99 -10.09 -1.96 -10.83
C LEU A 99 -10.89 -2.83 -11.81
N LEU A 100 -12.14 -2.46 -12.11
CA LEU A 100 -12.99 -3.21 -13.03
C LEU A 100 -12.33 -3.42 -14.39
N ALA A 101 -11.55 -2.45 -14.88
CA ALA A 101 -10.83 -2.55 -16.16
C ALA A 101 -9.70 -3.60 -16.14
N LEU A 102 -9.29 -4.08 -14.95
CA LEU A 102 -8.24 -5.09 -14.76
C LEU A 102 -8.81 -6.48 -14.40
N ILE A 103 -10.11 -6.57 -14.12
CA ILE A 103 -10.76 -7.86 -13.82
C ILE A 103 -11.01 -8.57 -15.16
N PRO A 104 -10.47 -9.78 -15.37
CA PRO A 104 -10.73 -10.53 -16.60
C PRO A 104 -12.22 -10.87 -16.75
N GLU A 105 -12.71 -10.85 -17.98
CA GLU A 105 -14.06 -11.33 -18.29
C GLU A 105 -14.21 -12.81 -17.89
N ALA A 106 -15.34 -13.15 -17.28
CA ALA A 106 -15.69 -14.53 -17.01
C ALA A 106 -16.17 -15.20 -18.31
N PRO A 107 -15.90 -16.51 -18.52
CA PRO A 107 -16.48 -17.22 -19.64
C PRO A 107 -18.00 -17.11 -19.63
N HIS A 108 -18.61 -16.87 -20.79
CA HIS A 108 -20.05 -17.02 -20.94
C HIS A 108 -20.41 -18.50 -20.72
N VAL A 109 -21.39 -18.75 -19.84
CA VAL A 109 -21.96 -20.08 -19.58
C VAL A 109 -22.80 -20.53 -20.77
#